data_AF-A0A1T4ZAL0-F1
#
_entry.id   AF-A0A1T4ZAL0-F1
#
_cell.length_a   1.000
_cell.length_b   1.000
_cell.length_c   1.000
_cell.angle_alpha   90.00
_cell.angle_beta   90.00
_cell.angle_gamma   90.00
#
_symmetry.space_group_name_H-M   'P 1'
#
loop_
_entity.id
_entity.type
_entity.pdbx_description
1 polymer ?
#
loop_
_entity_poly.entity_id
_entity_poly.type
_entity_poly.pdbx_seq_one_letter_code
_entity_poly.pdbx_strand_id
1 'polypeptide(L)'
;MHQSRGNHGVWLPSSQKVRANKWCQFKRVFSDGKSENRYIREIIYGKKGAVTYWELTTDPETMPSNSTSFVKTNLQGKLKKIVGNLYGLRTWVEYGFRQCKQELGWTDYRFTNFKDIEKWWSIIFCVYTMISLNSPAFFGLNQARQIEPHVQESNSVDFSEHQQWDHEHGWKNVLNNLRLIVQPLLLFWLIYPWLDIFPNSDLLLGFNRLISAMNGFKPFYSSG
;
A
#
# COMPACT_ATOMS: atom_id res chain seq x y z
N MET A 1 20.32 -32.94 -21.25
CA MET A 1 19.15 -32.03 -21.26
C MET A 1 18.62 -31.98 -19.83
N HIS A 2 18.92 -30.93 -19.05
CA HIS A 2 18.35 -30.79 -17.70
C HIS A 2 17.17 -29.81 -17.78
N GLN A 3 15.97 -30.35 -17.78
CA GLN A 3 14.73 -29.59 -17.62
C GLN A 3 14.54 -29.29 -16.13
N SER A 4 14.75 -28.03 -15.72
CA SER A 4 14.11 -27.50 -14.51
C SER A 4 12.70 -27.06 -14.90
N ARG A 5 11.70 -27.75 -14.34
CA ARG A 5 10.26 -27.56 -14.59
C ARG A 5 9.85 -26.10 -14.36
N GLY A 6 9.20 -25.50 -15.37
CA GLY A 6 8.32 -24.34 -15.20
C GLY A 6 8.73 -23.05 -15.93
N ASN A 7 8.50 -23.01 -17.24
CA ASN A 7 8.26 -21.83 -18.10
C ASN A 7 9.38 -21.00 -18.74
N HIS A 8 10.68 -21.24 -18.52
CA HIS A 8 11.69 -20.67 -19.42
C HIS A 8 12.82 -21.66 -19.69
N GLY A 9 12.67 -22.49 -20.72
CA GLY A 9 13.79 -23.26 -21.27
C GLY A 9 14.80 -22.28 -21.87
N VAL A 10 15.92 -22.05 -21.18
CA VAL A 10 17.01 -21.26 -21.73
C VAL A 10 17.84 -22.19 -22.62
N TRP A 11 17.76 -21.98 -23.93
CA TRP A 11 18.62 -22.67 -24.89
C TRP A 11 20.05 -22.18 -24.73
N LEU A 12 20.93 -23.05 -24.26
CA LEU A 12 22.35 -22.76 -24.10
C LEU A 12 23.15 -23.53 -25.15
N PRO A 13 24.17 -22.90 -25.76
CA PRO A 13 25.14 -23.63 -26.58
C PRO A 13 25.75 -24.79 -25.79
N SER A 14 26.14 -25.86 -26.47
CA SER A 14 26.70 -27.08 -25.85
C SER A 14 27.94 -26.84 -24.99
N SER A 15 28.67 -25.74 -25.23
CA SER A 15 29.83 -25.31 -24.43
C SER A 15 29.48 -24.57 -23.14
N GLN A 16 28.22 -24.15 -22.96
CA GLN A 16 27.77 -23.36 -21.82
C GLN A 16 26.96 -24.21 -20.84
N LYS A 17 27.14 -23.93 -19.54
CA LYS A 17 26.50 -24.65 -18.45
C LYS A 17 25.69 -23.69 -17.58
N VAL A 18 24.65 -24.23 -16.94
CA VAL A 18 23.93 -23.54 -15.86
C VAL A 18 24.71 -23.75 -14.57
N ARG A 19 24.97 -22.67 -13.84
CA ARG A 19 25.63 -22.72 -12.53
C ARG A 19 24.88 -21.86 -11.53
N ALA A 20 24.80 -22.33 -10.29
CA ALA A 20 24.21 -21.59 -9.19
C ALA A 20 25.31 -21.10 -8.26
N ASN A 21 25.22 -19.85 -7.83
CA ASN A 21 26.07 -19.34 -6.76
C ASN A 21 25.67 -19.98 -5.42
N LYS A 22 26.59 -19.94 -4.44
CA LYS A 22 26.28 -20.33 -3.07
C LYS A 22 25.11 -19.50 -2.52
N TRP A 23 24.25 -20.15 -1.76
CA TRP A 23 23.20 -19.49 -1.00
C TRP A 23 23.78 -18.40 -0.12
N CYS A 24 23.11 -17.26 -0.11
CA CYS A 24 23.43 -16.13 0.75
C CYS A 24 22.18 -15.84 1.58
N GLN A 25 22.35 -15.66 2.89
CA GLN A 25 21.27 -15.22 3.76
C GLN A 25 21.05 -13.72 3.61
N PHE A 26 19.79 -13.30 3.65
CA PHE A 26 19.40 -11.90 3.74
C PHE A 26 18.22 -11.73 4.71
N LYS A 27 18.09 -10.52 5.25
CA LYS A 27 16.98 -10.14 6.13
C LYS A 27 15.85 -9.55 5.28
N ARG A 28 14.72 -10.25 5.21
CA ARG A 28 13.47 -9.74 4.64
C ARG A 28 12.81 -8.85 5.69
N VAL A 29 12.46 -7.62 5.33
CA VAL A 29 11.74 -6.69 6.22
C VAL A 29 10.31 -6.53 5.72
N PHE A 30 9.34 -6.74 6.60
CA PHE A 30 7.90 -6.61 6.31
C PHE A 30 7.40 -5.22 6.64
N SER A 31 6.16 -4.94 6.20
CA SER A 31 5.48 -3.66 6.41
C SER A 31 5.20 -3.36 7.88
N ASP A 32 5.06 -4.39 8.71
CA ASP A 32 4.85 -4.27 10.16
C ASP A 32 6.18 -4.16 10.94
N GLY A 33 7.30 -3.96 10.23
CA GLY A 33 8.64 -3.88 10.83
C GLY A 33 9.22 -5.23 11.24
N LYS A 34 8.45 -6.33 11.17
CA LYS A 34 8.99 -7.66 11.41
C LYS A 34 10.01 -8.02 10.35
N SER A 35 10.85 -8.99 10.69
CA SER A 35 11.86 -9.45 9.77
C SER A 35 12.08 -10.95 9.85
N GLU A 36 12.35 -11.55 8.71
CA GLU A 36 12.63 -12.97 8.56
C GLU A 36 13.97 -13.16 7.87
N ASN A 37 14.66 -14.23 8.26
CA ASN A 37 15.81 -14.71 7.50
C ASN A 37 15.33 -15.47 6.27
N ARG A 38 15.86 -15.10 5.10
CA ARG A 38 15.60 -15.79 3.84
C ARG A 38 16.90 -15.99 3.08
N TYR A 39 16.86 -16.85 2.08
CA TYR A 39 18.02 -17.23 1.30
C TYR A 39 17.84 -16.81 -0.15
N ILE A 40 18.94 -16.35 -0.75
CA ILE A 40 19.00 -15.92 -2.13
C ILE A 40 20.23 -16.50 -2.81
N ARG A 41 20.09 -16.94 -4.06
CA ARG A 41 21.23 -17.26 -4.93
C ARG A 41 20.98 -16.81 -6.36
N GLU A 42 22.06 -16.51 -7.07
CA GLU A 42 22.01 -16.21 -8.50
C GLU A 42 22.15 -17.50 -9.29
N ILE A 43 21.31 -17.68 -10.31
CA ILE A 43 21.41 -18.72 -11.31
C ILE A 43 21.99 -18.07 -12.58
N ILE A 44 23.15 -18.57 -13.01
CA ILE A 44 23.87 -18.06 -14.17
C ILE A 44 23.71 -19.08 -15.29
N TYR A 45 23.01 -18.68 -16.34
CA TYR A 45 22.86 -19.45 -17.57
C TYR A 45 24.01 -19.09 -18.53
N GLY A 46 25.04 -19.92 -18.59
CA GLY A 46 26.21 -19.65 -19.44
C GLY A 46 27.05 -18.48 -18.94
N LYS A 47 27.10 -17.40 -19.71
CA LYS A 47 27.80 -16.16 -19.32
C LYS A 47 26.83 -15.21 -18.63
N LYS A 48 27.33 -14.49 -17.61
CA LYS A 48 26.54 -13.46 -16.92
C LYS A 48 26.24 -12.32 -17.90
N GLY A 49 24.96 -12.04 -18.11
CA GLY A 49 24.48 -10.94 -18.95
C GLY A 49 23.94 -9.77 -18.14
N ALA A 50 23.40 -8.76 -18.84
CA ALA A 50 22.72 -7.63 -18.21
C ALA A 50 21.45 -8.07 -17.45
N VAL A 51 20.80 -9.15 -17.92
CA VAL A 51 19.68 -9.79 -17.22
C VAL A 51 20.20 -10.94 -16.38
N THR A 52 19.78 -10.97 -15.12
CA THR A 52 20.17 -11.98 -14.13
C THR A 52 18.97 -12.73 -13.61
N TYR A 53 19.20 -13.95 -13.14
CA TYR A 53 18.18 -14.87 -12.65
C TYR A 53 18.51 -15.23 -11.21
N TRP A 54 17.50 -15.27 -10.36
CA TRP A 54 17.64 -15.40 -8.93
C TRP A 54 16.63 -16.38 -8.37
N GLU A 55 17.05 -17.12 -7.36
CA GLU A 55 16.19 -17.95 -6.54
C GLU A 55 16.12 -17.37 -5.14
N LEU A 56 14.91 -17.34 -4.60
CA LEU A 56 14.59 -16.88 -3.25
C LEU A 56 13.87 -18.02 -2.54
N THR A 57 14.24 -18.35 -1.30
CA THR A 57 13.56 -19.38 -0.50
C THR A 57 13.64 -19.08 0.99
N THR A 58 12.75 -19.67 1.78
CA THR A 58 12.87 -19.72 3.25
C THR A 58 13.82 -20.82 3.72
N ASP A 59 13.99 -21.87 2.91
CA ASP A 59 14.83 -23.02 3.22
C ASP A 59 15.60 -23.49 1.96
N PRO A 60 16.93 -23.42 1.96
CA PRO A 60 17.77 -23.83 0.84
C PRO A 60 17.87 -25.35 0.66
N GLU A 61 17.53 -26.15 1.67
CA GLU A 61 17.61 -27.62 1.64
C GLU A 61 16.35 -28.22 1.02
N THR A 62 15.17 -27.85 1.53
CA THR A 62 13.89 -28.39 1.07
C THR A 62 13.28 -27.63 -0.11
N MET A 63 13.63 -26.35 -0.28
CA MET A 63 13.07 -25.44 -1.29
C MET A 63 11.54 -25.59 -1.46
N PRO A 64 10.75 -25.23 -0.43
CA PRO A 64 9.31 -25.46 -0.44
C PRO A 64 8.64 -24.63 -1.55
N SER A 65 7.70 -25.20 -2.28
CA SER A 65 7.09 -24.55 -3.45
C SER A 65 6.33 -23.26 -3.11
N ASN A 66 5.72 -23.17 -1.93
CA ASN A 66 4.96 -22.01 -1.46
C ASN A 66 5.85 -20.84 -1.00
N SER A 67 7.12 -21.09 -0.71
CA SER A 67 8.07 -20.08 -0.22
C SER A 67 9.29 -19.90 -1.13
N THR A 68 9.38 -20.67 -2.22
CA THR A 68 10.42 -20.56 -3.24
C THR A 68 9.94 -19.73 -4.42
N SER A 69 10.77 -18.80 -4.89
CA SER A 69 10.46 -17.94 -6.03
C SER A 69 11.66 -17.80 -6.96
N PHE A 70 11.38 -17.79 -8.27
CA PHE A 70 12.35 -17.56 -9.32
C PHE A 70 12.14 -16.16 -9.90
N VAL A 71 13.16 -15.32 -9.84
CA VAL A 71 13.08 -13.90 -10.21
C VAL A 71 14.06 -13.60 -11.33
N LYS A 72 13.57 -13.01 -12.41
CA LYS A 72 14.38 -12.46 -13.50
C LYS A 72 14.42 -10.95 -13.38
N THR A 73 15.60 -10.33 -13.48
CA THR A 73 15.73 -8.88 -13.36
C THR A 73 16.87 -8.31 -14.21
N ASN A 74 16.72 -7.07 -14.66
CA ASN A 74 17.75 -6.27 -15.34
C ASN A 74 18.42 -5.24 -14.41
N LEU A 75 18.06 -5.22 -13.11
CA LEU A 75 18.67 -4.34 -12.12
C LEU A 75 20.17 -4.62 -12.01
N GLN A 76 20.96 -3.59 -11.68
CA GLN A 76 22.42 -3.69 -11.51
C GLN A 76 22.84 -3.37 -10.07
N GLY A 77 24.07 -3.72 -9.71
CA GLY A 77 24.65 -3.41 -8.39
C GLY A 77 24.58 -4.55 -7.37
N LYS A 78 24.43 -4.23 -6.08
CA LYS A 78 24.47 -5.19 -4.95
C LYS A 78 23.15 -5.97 -4.79
N LEU A 79 22.73 -6.67 -5.85
CA LEU A 79 21.43 -7.34 -5.97
C LEU A 79 21.12 -8.36 -4.86
N LYS A 80 22.15 -9.06 -4.35
CA LYS A 80 22.00 -10.04 -3.25
C LYS A 80 21.28 -9.48 -2.02
N LYS A 81 21.39 -8.18 -1.74
CA LYS A 81 20.77 -7.54 -0.58
C LYS A 81 19.40 -6.93 -0.89
N ILE A 82 19.13 -6.64 -2.16
CA ILE A 82 18.05 -5.74 -2.57
C ILE A 82 16.91 -6.51 -3.25
N VAL A 83 17.23 -7.47 -4.14
CA VAL A 83 16.24 -8.17 -4.98
C VAL A 83 15.17 -8.87 -4.13
N GLY A 84 15.58 -9.54 -3.05
CA GLY A 84 14.63 -10.25 -2.18
C GLY A 84 13.62 -9.30 -1.51
N ASN A 85 14.06 -8.11 -1.09
CA ASN A 85 13.16 -7.11 -0.52
C ASN A 85 12.29 -6.44 -1.58
N LEU A 86 12.84 -6.09 -2.75
CA LEU A 86 12.09 -5.50 -3.87
C LEU A 86 11.01 -6.45 -4.39
N TYR A 87 11.37 -7.71 -4.65
CA TYR A 87 10.39 -8.70 -5.12
C TYR A 87 9.30 -8.95 -4.08
N GLY A 88 9.66 -8.94 -2.80
CA GLY A 88 8.69 -9.03 -1.72
C GLY A 88 7.71 -7.86 -1.64
N LEU A 89 7.98 -6.72 -2.31
CA LEU A 89 7.01 -5.62 -2.38
C LEU A 89 5.76 -5.97 -3.20
N ARG A 90 5.80 -7.03 -4.03
CA ARG A 90 4.65 -7.47 -4.84
C ARG A 90 3.39 -7.74 -3.99
N THR A 91 3.56 -8.19 -2.75
CA THR A 91 2.45 -8.48 -1.84
C THR A 91 1.65 -7.23 -1.46
N TRP A 92 2.25 -6.03 -1.56
CA TRP A 92 1.52 -4.77 -1.34
C TRP A 92 0.39 -4.57 -2.34
N VAL A 93 0.58 -5.01 -3.59
CA VAL A 93 -0.46 -4.94 -4.62
C VAL A 93 -1.66 -5.81 -4.19
N GLU A 94 -1.39 -7.03 -3.72
CA GLU A 94 -2.43 -7.93 -3.22
C GLU A 94 -3.16 -7.37 -2.00
N TYR A 95 -2.43 -6.77 -1.05
CA TYR A 95 -3.03 -6.11 0.10
C TYR A 95 -3.89 -4.91 -0.30
N GLY A 96 -3.42 -4.08 -1.24
CA GLY A 96 -4.18 -2.94 -1.75
C GLY A 96 -5.49 -3.36 -2.41
N PHE A 97 -5.46 -4.41 -3.24
CA PHE A 97 -6.69 -4.98 -3.81
C PHE A 97 -7.63 -5.54 -2.74
N ARG A 98 -7.09 -6.21 -1.71
CA ARG A 98 -7.90 -6.73 -0.61
C ARG A 98 -8.60 -5.59 0.15
N GLN A 99 -7.87 -4.51 0.43
CA GLN A 99 -8.42 -3.32 1.08
C GLN A 99 -9.52 -2.67 0.23
N CYS A 100 -9.30 -2.47 -1.07
CA CYS A 100 -10.32 -1.95 -1.97
C CYS A 100 -11.58 -2.82 -1.98
N LYS A 101 -11.42 -4.15 -2.00
CA LYS A 101 -12.53 -5.11 -2.02
C LYS A 101 -13.33 -5.17 -0.73
N GLN A 102 -12.64 -5.16 0.42
CA GLN A 102 -13.28 -5.38 1.72
C GLN A 102 -13.77 -4.09 2.36
N GLU A 103 -13.11 -2.97 2.10
CA GLU A 103 -13.31 -1.74 2.88
C GLU A 103 -13.89 -0.57 2.07
N LEU A 104 -13.69 -0.55 0.74
CA LEU A 104 -14.07 0.57 -0.12
C LEU A 104 -15.22 0.25 -1.08
N GLY A 105 -15.87 -0.90 -0.92
CA GLY A 105 -17.07 -1.25 -1.69
C GLY A 105 -16.81 -1.54 -3.17
N TRP A 106 -15.78 -2.34 -3.48
CA TRP A 106 -15.44 -2.73 -4.86
C TRP A 106 -16.62 -3.21 -5.71
N THR A 107 -17.58 -3.88 -5.08
CA THR A 107 -18.79 -4.42 -5.72
C THR A 107 -20.06 -3.66 -5.34
N ASP A 108 -19.96 -2.56 -4.61
CA ASP A 108 -21.11 -1.84 -4.04
C ASP A 108 -21.72 -0.82 -5.01
N TYR A 109 -21.63 -1.11 -6.30
CA TYR A 109 -22.27 -0.33 -7.35
C TYR A 109 -23.64 -0.92 -7.70
N ARG A 110 -24.57 -0.06 -8.14
CA ARG A 110 -25.92 -0.48 -8.59
C ARG A 110 -26.14 -0.24 -10.09
N PHE A 111 -25.05 -0.04 -10.83
CA PHE A 111 -25.06 0.23 -12.27
C PHE A 111 -24.69 -1.04 -13.06
N THR A 112 -25.20 -1.17 -14.28
CA THR A 112 -24.87 -2.28 -15.21
C THR A 112 -24.00 -1.84 -16.37
N ASN A 113 -23.94 -0.54 -16.67
CA ASN A 113 -23.09 0.01 -17.73
C ASN A 113 -21.62 -0.05 -17.31
N PHE A 114 -20.80 -0.72 -18.12
CA PHE A 114 -19.37 -0.91 -17.85
C PHE A 114 -18.62 0.41 -17.65
N LYS A 115 -18.95 1.47 -18.41
CA LYS A 115 -18.29 2.78 -18.28
C LYS A 115 -18.50 3.40 -16.89
N ASP A 116 -19.65 3.15 -16.28
CA ASP A 116 -19.95 3.68 -14.95
C ASP A 116 -19.33 2.82 -13.85
N ILE A 117 -19.21 1.51 -14.09
CA ILE A 117 -18.45 0.60 -13.22
C ILE A 117 -16.95 0.97 -13.21
N GLU A 118 -16.37 1.32 -14.37
CA GLU A 118 -14.98 1.79 -14.43
C GLU A 118 -14.76 3.10 -13.66
N LYS A 119 -15.72 4.03 -13.75
CA LYS A 119 -15.69 5.27 -12.94
C LYS A 119 -15.77 4.95 -11.45
N TRP A 120 -16.61 4.01 -11.04
CA TRP A 120 -16.70 3.55 -9.66
C TRP A 120 -15.36 3.03 -9.15
N TRP A 121 -14.70 2.14 -9.90
CA TRP A 121 -13.36 1.66 -9.55
C TRP A 121 -12.32 2.78 -9.53
N SER A 122 -12.42 3.75 -10.43
CA SER A 122 -11.52 4.92 -10.44
C SER A 122 -11.66 5.73 -9.15
N ILE A 123 -12.89 5.97 -8.68
CA ILE A 123 -13.16 6.64 -7.38
C ILE A 123 -12.57 5.83 -6.23
N ILE A 124 -12.77 4.50 -6.22
CA ILE A 124 -12.18 3.62 -5.19
C ILE A 124 -10.66 3.77 -5.15
N PHE A 125 -10.00 3.78 -6.31
CA PHE A 125 -8.55 3.96 -6.35
C PHE A 125 -8.12 5.35 -5.90
N CYS A 126 -8.87 6.41 -6.22
CA CYS A 126 -8.60 7.75 -5.68
C CYS A 126 -8.69 7.78 -4.15
N VAL A 127 -9.74 7.17 -3.57
CA VAL A 127 -9.90 7.07 -2.11
C VAL A 127 -8.78 6.22 -1.49
N TYR A 128 -8.45 5.08 -2.11
CA TYR A 128 -7.33 4.25 -1.69
C TYR A 128 -6.01 5.02 -1.65
N THR A 129 -5.72 5.80 -2.69
CA THR A 129 -4.55 6.66 -2.78
C THR A 129 -4.58 7.71 -1.67
N MET A 130 -5.69 8.42 -1.49
CA MET A 130 -5.85 9.43 -0.44
C MET A 130 -5.54 8.86 0.95
N ILE A 131 -6.08 7.68 1.29
CA ILE A 131 -5.83 7.01 2.58
C ILE A 131 -4.36 6.60 2.70
N SER A 132 -3.79 6.00 1.65
CA SER A 132 -2.41 5.53 1.65
C SER A 132 -1.41 6.67 1.87
N LEU A 133 -1.68 7.83 1.25
CA LEU A 133 -0.88 9.03 1.40
C LEU A 133 -0.97 9.66 2.79
N ASN A 134 -2.04 9.37 3.53
CA ASN A 134 -2.21 9.74 4.93
C ASN A 134 -1.64 8.69 5.91
N SER A 135 -1.04 7.61 5.42
CA SER A 135 -0.45 6.61 6.30
C SER A 135 0.97 6.99 6.76
N PRO A 136 1.37 6.65 8.00
CA PRO A 136 2.68 6.99 8.54
C PRO A 136 3.87 6.51 7.68
N ALA A 137 3.70 5.40 6.96
CA ALA A 137 4.71 4.86 6.06
C ALA A 137 5.11 5.85 4.93
N PHE A 138 4.15 6.66 4.46
CA PHE A 138 4.40 7.69 3.46
C PHE A 138 4.71 9.06 4.08
N PHE A 139 4.29 9.30 5.33
CA PHE A 139 4.68 10.50 6.08
C PHE A 139 6.20 10.63 6.23
N GLY A 140 6.90 9.55 6.59
CA GLY A 140 8.37 9.56 6.70
C GLY A 140 9.10 9.90 5.41
N LEU A 141 8.50 9.61 4.24
CA LEU A 141 9.03 9.98 2.93
C LEU A 141 8.80 11.47 2.60
N ASN A 142 7.69 12.03 3.07
CA ASN A 142 7.35 13.45 2.89
C ASN A 142 8.13 14.35 3.85
N GLN A 143 8.37 13.91 5.10
CA GLN A 143 9.11 14.68 6.10
C GLN A 143 10.60 14.82 5.72
N ALA A 144 11.20 13.81 5.09
CA ALA A 144 12.57 13.91 4.55
C ALA A 144 12.74 14.97 3.45
N ARG A 145 11.64 15.50 2.89
CA ARG A 145 11.63 16.59 1.91
C ARG A 145 11.34 17.96 2.52
N GLN A 146 10.91 18.04 3.78
CA GLN A 146 10.61 19.32 4.42
C GLN A 146 11.79 19.77 5.29
N ILE A 147 12.42 20.87 4.88
CA ILE A 147 13.33 21.67 5.71
C ILE A 147 12.45 22.59 6.57
N GLU A 148 12.63 22.49 7.89
CA GLU A 148 12.13 23.33 8.99
C GLU A 148 10.60 23.49 9.18
N PRO A 149 10.05 23.14 10.37
CA PRO A 149 8.71 23.54 10.74
C PRO A 149 8.74 24.96 11.31
N HIS A 150 8.24 25.93 10.55
CA HIS A 150 7.82 27.20 11.11
C HIS A 150 6.56 26.92 11.95
N VAL A 151 6.73 26.76 13.26
CA VAL A 151 5.63 26.55 14.21
C VAL A 151 4.83 27.85 14.28
N GLN A 152 3.72 27.91 13.56
CA GLN A 152 2.61 28.77 13.94
C GLN A 152 1.66 27.91 14.77
N GLU A 153 1.52 28.26 16.05
CA GLU A 153 0.44 27.77 16.91
C GLU A 153 -0.90 28.17 16.28
N SER A 154 -1.42 27.31 15.41
CA SER A 154 -2.83 27.37 15.06
C SER A 154 -3.61 26.78 16.23
N ASN A 155 -4.72 27.43 16.61
CA ASN A 155 -5.80 26.84 17.41
C ASN A 155 -6.43 25.64 16.68
N SER A 156 -5.63 24.64 16.30
CA SER A 156 -6.07 23.44 15.63
C SER A 156 -6.66 22.51 16.66
N VAL A 157 -7.93 22.19 16.49
CA VAL A 157 -8.62 21.16 17.26
C VAL A 157 -7.85 19.85 17.11
N ASP A 158 -7.52 19.22 18.24
CA ASP A 158 -6.92 17.90 18.24
C ASP A 158 -8.01 16.85 18.01
N PHE A 159 -8.08 16.33 16.78
CA PHE A 159 -9.02 15.28 16.40
C PHE A 159 -8.78 13.96 17.14
N SER A 160 -7.58 13.77 17.69
CA SER A 160 -7.20 12.54 18.38
C SER A 160 -7.84 12.38 19.76
N GLU A 161 -8.47 13.43 20.30
CA GLU A 161 -9.28 13.35 21.52
C GLU A 161 -10.59 12.56 21.34
N HIS A 162 -11.00 12.28 20.09
CA HIS A 162 -12.21 11.51 19.84
C HIS A 162 -12.07 10.07 20.37
N GLN A 163 -13.06 9.59 21.15
CA GLN A 163 -12.98 8.28 21.82
C GLN A 163 -12.74 7.08 20.89
N GLN A 164 -13.21 7.17 19.65
CA GLN A 164 -13.03 6.14 18.63
C GLN A 164 -11.81 6.37 17.72
N TRP A 165 -10.99 7.38 18.02
CA TRP A 165 -9.77 7.65 17.29
C TRP A 165 -8.79 6.50 17.47
N ASP A 166 -8.18 6.08 16.36
CA ASP A 166 -7.25 4.97 16.35
C ASP A 166 -5.81 5.50 16.23
N HIS A 167 -4.99 5.20 17.25
CA HIS A 167 -3.59 5.63 17.33
C HIS A 167 -2.61 4.63 16.70
N GLU A 168 -3.09 3.50 16.17
CA GLU A 168 -2.24 2.56 15.45
C GLU A 168 -1.86 3.07 14.06
N HIS A 169 -0.79 2.49 13.49
CA HIS A 169 -0.10 3.03 12.32
C HIS A 169 -0.44 2.31 11.00
N GLY A 170 -1.60 1.64 10.93
CA GLY A 170 -2.02 0.87 9.77
C GLY A 170 -2.95 1.62 8.82
N TRP A 171 -3.02 1.18 7.56
CA TRP A 171 -3.91 1.75 6.55
C TRP A 171 -5.39 1.72 6.98
N LYS A 172 -5.83 0.66 7.68
CA LYS A 172 -7.21 0.53 8.16
C LYS A 172 -7.53 1.52 9.27
N ASN A 173 -6.58 1.76 10.17
CA ASN A 173 -6.71 2.72 11.27
C ASN A 173 -6.84 4.14 10.71
N VAL A 174 -6.04 4.48 9.69
CA VAL A 174 -6.16 5.75 8.95
C VAL A 174 -7.53 5.89 8.28
N LEU A 175 -8.01 4.82 7.62
CA LEU A 175 -9.37 4.82 7.04
C LEU A 175 -10.44 5.06 8.12
N ASN A 176 -10.33 4.42 9.28
CA ASN A 176 -11.26 4.63 10.39
C ASN A 176 -11.30 6.10 10.82
N ASN A 177 -10.13 6.71 11.04
CA ASN A 177 -10.03 8.10 11.45
C ASN A 177 -10.61 9.06 10.39
N LEU A 178 -10.33 8.81 9.10
CA LEU A 178 -10.92 9.59 8.00
C LEU A 178 -12.44 9.43 7.91
N ARG A 179 -12.98 8.24 8.21
CA ARG A 179 -14.44 8.02 8.30
C ARG A 179 -15.05 8.85 9.42
N LEU A 180 -14.42 8.94 10.58
CA LEU A 180 -14.87 9.79 11.70
C LEU A 180 -14.93 11.27 11.30
N ILE A 181 -13.92 11.76 10.58
CA ILE A 181 -13.84 13.16 10.14
C ILE A 181 -14.95 13.49 9.14
N VAL A 182 -15.30 12.56 8.24
CA VAL A 182 -16.34 12.75 7.22
C VAL A 182 -17.76 12.51 7.78
N GLN A 183 -17.90 11.83 8.92
CA GLN A 183 -19.18 11.44 9.50
C GLN A 183 -20.16 12.61 9.72
N PRO A 184 -19.76 13.80 10.24
CA PRO A 184 -20.67 14.93 10.38
C PRO A 184 -21.30 15.39 9.06
N LEU A 185 -20.53 15.36 7.97
CA LEU A 185 -21.02 15.69 6.65
C LEU A 185 -22.07 14.67 6.20
N LEU A 186 -21.81 13.36 6.39
CA LEU A 186 -22.77 12.31 6.03
C LEU A 186 -24.08 12.43 6.83
N LEU A 187 -23.99 12.69 8.13
CA LEU A 187 -25.15 12.89 8.99
C LEU A 187 -25.96 14.11 8.56
N PHE A 188 -25.29 15.21 8.20
CA PHE A 188 -25.95 16.38 7.65
C PHE A 188 -26.74 16.03 6.38
N TRP A 189 -26.14 15.31 5.43
CA TRP A 189 -26.83 14.90 4.19
C TRP A 189 -28.03 13.99 4.44
N LEU A 190 -27.99 13.13 5.46
CA LEU A 190 -29.12 12.26 5.83
C LEU A 190 -30.28 13.05 6.45
N ILE A 191 -29.97 14.09 7.22
CA ILE A 191 -30.98 14.92 7.92
C ILE A 191 -31.51 16.03 7.00
N TYR A 192 -30.71 16.51 6.05
CA TYR A 192 -31.04 17.67 5.22
C TYR A 192 -32.44 17.63 4.60
N PRO A 193 -32.93 16.52 4.01
CA PRO A 193 -34.30 16.45 3.46
C PRO A 193 -35.41 16.64 4.51
N TRP A 194 -35.15 16.32 5.78
CA TRP A 194 -36.12 16.51 6.85
C TRP A 194 -36.24 17.97 7.29
N LEU A 195 -35.20 18.79 7.05
CA LEU A 195 -35.23 20.21 7.37
C LEU A 195 -36.21 20.99 6.48
N ASP A 196 -36.53 20.47 5.29
CA ASP A 196 -37.57 21.05 4.43
C ASP A 196 -38.98 20.84 5.01
N ILE A 197 -39.19 19.74 5.75
CA ILE A 197 -40.47 19.40 6.38
C ILE A 197 -40.58 20.03 7.77
N PHE A 198 -39.48 20.01 8.53
CA PHE A 198 -39.38 20.56 9.89
C PHE A 198 -38.22 21.55 9.96
N PRO A 199 -38.45 22.82 9.57
CA PRO A 199 -37.40 23.83 9.57
C PRO A 199 -36.81 24.05 10.95
N ASN A 200 -35.49 23.89 11.07
CA ASN A 200 -34.74 24.13 12.30
C ASN A 200 -33.40 24.80 11.98
N SER A 201 -33.33 26.11 12.18
CA SER A 201 -32.14 26.93 11.90
C SER A 201 -30.96 26.61 12.82
N ASP A 202 -31.23 26.24 14.07
CA ASP A 202 -30.19 25.96 15.05
C ASP A 202 -29.45 24.66 14.72
N LEU A 203 -30.19 23.64 14.28
CA LEU A 203 -29.61 22.39 13.82
C LEU A 203 -28.74 22.58 12.57
N LEU A 204 -29.23 23.36 11.59
CA LEU A 204 -28.48 23.71 10.39
C LEU A 204 -27.19 24.47 10.75
N LEU A 205 -27.27 25.45 11.65
CA LEU A 205 -26.11 26.21 12.11
C LEU A 205 -25.12 25.30 12.86
N GLY A 206 -25.61 24.39 13.70
CA GLY A 206 -24.80 23.41 14.44
C GLY A 206 -24.00 22.51 13.50
N PHE A 207 -24.64 21.95 12.48
CA PHE A 207 -23.95 21.13 11.46
C PHE A 207 -22.91 21.95 10.69
N ASN A 208 -23.22 23.17 10.28
CA ASN A 208 -22.26 24.02 9.56
C ASN A 208 -21.03 24.34 10.42
N ARG A 209 -21.20 24.63 11.71
CA ARG A 209 -20.09 24.82 12.65
C ARG A 209 -19.24 23.56 12.80
N LEU A 210 -19.88 22.40 12.93
CA LEU A 210 -19.18 21.13 13.05
C LEU A 210 -18.41 20.77 11.77
N ILE A 211 -19.02 20.92 10.60
CA ILE A 211 -18.36 20.71 9.29
C ILE A 211 -17.18 21.68 9.13
N SER A 212 -17.35 22.95 9.52
CA SER A 212 -16.25 23.91 9.51
C SER A 212 -15.10 23.49 10.41
N ALA A 213 -15.37 22.89 11.57
CA ALA A 213 -14.34 22.32 12.43
C ALA A 213 -13.65 21.13 11.76
N MET A 214 -14.40 20.21 11.15
CA MET A 214 -13.84 19.05 10.44
C MET A 214 -12.95 19.45 9.26
N ASN A 215 -13.30 20.51 8.53
CA ASN A 215 -12.47 21.05 7.45
C ASN A 215 -11.13 21.62 7.93
N GLY A 216 -10.96 21.86 9.22
CA GLY A 216 -9.68 22.19 9.83
C GLY A 216 -8.70 21.01 9.92
N PHE A 217 -9.15 19.79 9.62
CA PHE A 217 -8.28 18.61 9.60
C PHE A 217 -7.19 18.77 8.54
N LYS A 218 -5.94 18.69 8.98
CA LYS A 218 -4.77 18.72 8.10
C LYS A 218 -4.30 17.29 7.84
N PRO A 219 -4.56 16.73 6.64
CA PRO A 219 -4.01 15.43 6.27
C PRO A 219 -2.47 15.49 6.26
N PHE A 220 -1.82 14.33 6.37
CA PHE A 220 -0.36 14.20 6.31
C PHE A 220 0.23 14.47 4.91
N TYR A 221 -0.58 14.94 3.97
CA TYR A 221 -0.12 15.40 2.66
C TYR A 221 0.23 16.87 2.73
N SER A 222 1.43 17.22 2.25
CA SER A 222 1.74 18.63 2.01
C SER A 222 0.77 19.14 0.95
N SER A 223 0.13 20.27 1.22
CA SER A 223 -0.43 21.09 0.16
C SER A 223 0.71 21.36 -0.83
N GLY A 224 0.58 20.80 -2.03
CA GLY A 224 1.51 21.06 -3.12
C GLY A 224 1.53 22.53 -3.51
#